data_AF-A0A0R0MNC9-F1
#
_entry.id   AF-A0A0R0MNC9-F1
#
_cell.length_a   1.000
_cell.length_b   1.000
_cell.length_c   1.000
_cell.angle_alpha   90.00
_cell.angle_beta   90.00
_cell.angle_gamma   90.00
#
_symmetry.space_group_name_H-M   'P 1'
#
loop_
_entity.id
_entity.type
_entity.pdbx_description
1 polymer ?
#
loop_
_entity_poly.entity_id
_entity_poly.type
_entity_poly.pdbx_seq_one_letter_code
_entity_poly.pdbx_strand_id
1 'polypeptide(L)' 'MARFHLGNGARVERLNWMGDPSLKGIKQSFGLMVNYLYDLKRLDRQRTQLAEGRIAVAASIEDLQF' A
#
# COMPACT_ATOMS: atom_id res chain seq x y z
N MET A 1 -4.47 7.28 -4.54
CA MET A 1 -4.73 6.64 -3.23
C MET A 1 -3.46 6.33 -2.47
N ALA A 2 -2.44 5.70 -3.07
CA ALA A 2 -1.19 5.34 -2.38
C ALA A 2 -0.55 6.49 -1.60
N ARG A 3 -0.31 7.65 -2.23
CA ARG A 3 0.28 8.83 -1.58
C ARG A 3 -0.47 9.29 -0.33
N PHE A 4 -1.80 9.17 -0.32
CA PHE A 4 -2.61 9.56 0.83
C PHE A 4 -2.43 8.57 1.99
N HIS A 5 -2.53 7.27 1.75
CA HIS A 5 -2.37 6.27 2.80
C HIS A 5 -0.96 6.26 3.39
N LEU A 6 0.06 6.27 2.52
CA LEU A 6 1.46 6.32 2.95
C LEU A 6 1.77 7.63 3.69
N GLY A 7 1.27 8.78 3.21
CA GLY A 7 1.44 10.08 3.87
C GLY A 7 0.82 10.15 5.27
N ASN A 8 -0.22 9.35 5.51
CA ASN A 8 -0.86 9.18 6.82
C ASN A 8 -0.20 8.09 7.67
N GLY A 9 0.93 7.51 7.23
CA GLY A 9 1.68 6.51 7.99
C GLY A 9 1.07 5.12 7.96
N ALA A 10 0.46 4.73 6.84
CA ALA A 10 0.19 3.32 6.58
C ALA A 10 1.37 2.67 5.85
N ARG A 11 1.45 1.34 5.93
CA ARG A 11 2.29 0.52 5.03
C ARG A 11 1.45 -0.17 3.97
N VAL A 12 2.07 -0.51 2.84
CA VAL A 12 1.46 -1.44 1.87
C VAL A 12 1.46 -2.84 2.48
N GLU A 13 0.27 -3.38 2.75
CA GLU A 13 0.15 -4.67 3.43
C GLU A 13 0.02 -5.83 2.45
N ARG A 14 -0.89 -5.70 1.49
CA ARG A 14 -1.27 -6.81 0.61
C ARG A 14 -1.79 -6.31 -0.72
N LEU A 15 -1.44 -7.04 -1.78
CA LEU A 15 -2.07 -6.92 -3.10
C LEU A 15 -3.19 -7.96 -3.22
N ASN A 16 -4.35 -7.53 -3.70
CA ASN A 16 -5.52 -8.37 -3.90
C ASN A 16 -5.81 -8.46 -5.40
N TRP A 17 -5.42 -9.59 -6.01
CA TRP A 17 -5.82 -9.90 -7.38
C TRP A 17 -7.34 -10.05 -7.47
N MET A 18 -7.94 -9.45 -8.50
CA MET A 18 -9.41 -9.41 -8.68
C MET A 18 -10.17 -8.91 -7.44
N GLY A 19 -9.56 -8.00 -6.66
CA GLY A 19 -10.20 -7.38 -5.51
C GLY A 19 -11.32 -6.40 -5.86
N ASP A 20 -11.35 -5.88 -7.10
CA ASP A 20 -12.49 -5.14 -7.66
C ASP A 20 -12.80 -5.64 -9.08
N PRO A 21 -13.73 -6.61 -9.23
CA PRO A 21 -14.09 -7.18 -10.53
C PRO A 21 -15.06 -6.28 -11.34
N SER A 22 -15.43 -5.10 -10.85
CA SER A 22 -16.31 -4.20 -11.59
C SER A 22 -15.66 -3.68 -12.87
N LEU A 23 -16.45 -3.25 -13.85
CA LEU A 23 -15.93 -2.63 -15.08
C LEU A 23 -15.00 -1.44 -14.78
N LYS A 24 -15.27 -0.69 -13.70
CA LYS A 24 -14.41 0.41 -13.25
C LYS A 24 -13.08 -0.12 -12.72
N GLY A 25 -13.09 -1.11 -11.83
CA GLY A 25 -11.89 -1.72 -11.26
C GLY A 25 -10.99 -2.33 -12.33
N ILE A 26 -11.58 -3.06 -13.28
CA ILE A 26 -10.86 -3.59 -14.44
C ILE A 26 -10.23 -2.46 -15.26
N LYS A 27 -10.96 -1.38 -15.56
CA LYS A 27 -10.44 -0.25 -16.33
C LYS A 27 -9.34 0.54 -15.60
N GLN A 28 -9.37 0.60 -14.27
CA GLN A 28 -8.44 1.40 -13.48
C GLN A 28 -7.14 0.65 -13.14
N SER A 29 -7.21 -0.65 -12.86
CA SER A 29 -6.08 -1.42 -12.36
C SER A 29 -6.16 -2.92 -12.67
N PHE A 30 -6.88 -3.33 -13.72
CA PHE A 30 -7.14 -4.74 -14.03
C PHE A 30 -7.75 -5.51 -12.84
N GLY A 31 -8.53 -4.82 -12.02
CA GLY A 31 -9.18 -5.37 -10.82
C GLY A 31 -8.26 -5.55 -9.63
N LEU A 32 -7.00 -5.12 -9.71
CA LEU A 32 -6.07 -5.15 -8.58
C LEU A 32 -6.47 -4.12 -7.53
N MET A 33 -6.54 -4.56 -6.28
CA MET A 33 -6.77 -3.71 -5.10
C MET A 33 -5.62 -3.86 -4.11
N VAL A 34 -5.48 -2.88 -3.20
CA VAL A 34 -4.40 -2.85 -2.21
C VAL A 34 -4.99 -2.66 -0.82
N ASN A 35 -4.53 -3.44 0.16
CA ASN A 35 -4.77 -3.14 1.57
C ASN A 35 -3.60 -2.32 2.14
N TYR A 36 -3.95 -1.23 2.83
CA TYR A 36 -3.02 -0.43 3.61
C TYR A 36 -3.25 -0.71 5.10
N LEU A 37 -2.19 -1.03 5.83
CA LEU A 37 -2.27 -1.27 7.27
C LEU A 37 -1.79 -0.04 8.04
N TYR A 38 -2.64 0.44 8.95
CA TYR A 38 -2.27 1.44 9.95
C TYR A 38 -1.91 0.75 11.26
N ASP A 39 -0.62 0.73 11.59
CA ASP A 39 -0.14 0.35 12.91
C ASP A 39 0.16 1.62 13.70
N LEU A 40 -0.69 1.94 14.68
CA LEU A 40 -0.56 3.16 15.49
C LEU A 40 0.79 3.27 16.19
N LYS A 41 1.45 2.16 16.51
CA LYS A 41 2.77 2.16 17.15
C LYS A 41 3.90 2.50 16.16
N ARG A 42 3.64 2.41 14.86
CA ARG A 42 4.63 2.63 13.78
C ARG A 42 4.30 3.83 12.90
N LEU A 43 3.13 4.44 13.08
CA LEU A 43 2.58 5.48 12.21
C LEU A 43 3.55 6.64 11.98
N ASP A 44 4.09 7.25 13.05
CA ASP A 44 5.03 8.37 12.91
C ASP A 44 6.34 7.95 12.25
N ARG A 45 6.88 6.79 12.62
CA ARG A 45 8.08 6.23 11.99
C ARG A 45 7.88 6.05 10.48
N GLN A 46 6.73 5.54 10.05
CA GLN A 46 6.43 5.31 8.64
C GLN A 46 6.28 6.63 7.87
N ARG A 47 5.73 7.68 8.51
CA ARG A 47 5.67 9.03 7.92
C ARG A 47 7.06 9.64 7.74
N THR A 48 7.93 9.51 8.74
CA THR A 48 9.33 9.96 8.64
C THR A 48 10.07 9.21 7.54
N GLN A 49 9.93 7.88 7.47
CA GLN A 49 10.52 7.07 6.40
C GLN A 49 10.06 7.54 5.01
N LEU A 50 8.78 7.84 4.83
CA LEU A 50 8.27 8.33 3.56
C LEU A 50 8.87 9.69 3.18
N ALA A 51 9.05 10.60 4.14
CA ALA A 51 9.71 11.88 3.90
C ALA A 51 11.18 11.72 3.47
N GLU A 52 11.82 10.63 3.87
CA GLU A 52 13.17 10.22 3.43
C GLU A 52 13.16 9.39 2.13
N GLY A 53 12.00 9.23 1.48
CA GLY A 53 11.84 8.46 0.24
C GLY A 53 11.70 6.95 0.43
N ARG A 54 11.56 6.45 1.66
CA ARG A 54 11.40 5.03 1.97
C ARG A 54 9.93 4.66 2.20
N ILE A 55 9.40 3.74 1.40
CA ILE A 55 8.02 3.27 1.52
C ILE A 55 7.99 2.07 2.46
N ALA A 56 7.15 2.13 3.49
CA ALA A 56 6.89 0.97 4.33
C ALA A 56 6.03 -0.06 3.58
N VAL A 57 6.51 -1.30 3.50
CA VAL A 57 5.78 -2.43 2.92
C VAL A 57 5.87 -3.65 3.85
N ALA A 58 4.92 -4.57 3.72
CA ALA A 58 5.01 -5.88 4.37
C ALA A 58 6.07 -6.75 3.70
N ALA A 59 6.67 -7.69 4.45
CA ALA A 59 7.72 -8.56 3.92
C ALA A 59 7.28 -9.31 2.64
N SER A 60 6.05 -9.84 2.63
CA SER A 60 5.48 -10.51 1.46
C SER A 60 5.31 -9.63 0.21
N ILE A 61 5.40 -8.30 0.37
CA ILE A 61 5.39 -7.33 -0.74
C ILE A 61 6.81 -6.98 -1.15
N GLU A 62 7.74 -6.87 -0.20
CA GLU A 62 9.17 -6.71 -0.46
C GLU A 62 9.69 -7.87 -1.33
N ASP A 63 9.27 -9.11 -1.05
CA ASP A 63 9.63 -10.32 -1.79
C ASP A 63 9.23 -10.30 -3.28
N LEU A 64 8.39 -9.34 -3.69
CA LEU A 64 7.98 -9.15 -5.10
C LEU A 64 8.92 -8.21 -5.88
N GLN A 65 9.87 -7.55 -5.21
CA GLN A 65 10.89 -6.75 -5.87
C GLN A 65 12.00 -7.66 -6.39
N PHE A 66 12.18 -7.66 -7.72
CA PHE A 66 13.23 -8.40 -8.42
C PHE A 66 14.57 -7.67 -8.39
#